data_AF-A0A7S4V733-F1
#
_entry.id   AF-A0A7S4V733-F1
#
_cell.length_a   1.000
_cell.length_b   1.000
_cell.length_c   1.000
_cell.angle_alpha   90.00
_cell.angle_beta   90.00
_cell.angle_gamma   90.00
#
_symmetry.space_group_name_H-M   'P 1'
#
loop_
_entity.id
_entity.type
_entity.pdbx_description
1 polymer ?
#
loop_
_entity_poly.entity_id
_entity_poly.type
_entity_poly.pdbx_seq_one_letter_code
_entity_poly.pdbx_strand_id
1 'polypeptide(L)'
;EEVKRGLKIGLPGASSIEDKTIPTFSRGELPHFAGINTFMKAPFVEDIKKVGDYDATVIGVPFDGGCTYRAGTRFGPQGIRRISALYTPYNYEMGIDLREEMSLCDAGDVFTIPANIEKTFDQVPFFLVY
;
A
#
# COMPACT_ATOMS: atom_id res chain seq x y z
N GLU A 1 -16.13 4.37 8.31
CA GLU A 1 -15.79 3.13 9.06
C GLU A 1 -14.35 3.10 9.59
N GLU A 2 -13.42 3.69 8.85
CA GLU A 2 -11.99 3.74 9.17
C GLU A 2 -11.65 4.25 10.58
N VAL A 3 -12.27 5.34 11.03
CA VAL A 3 -12.09 5.88 12.40
C VAL A 3 -12.43 4.84 13.47
N LYS A 4 -13.57 4.15 13.32
CA LYS A 4 -13.98 3.08 14.26
C LYS A 4 -12.98 1.93 14.24
N ARG A 5 -12.48 1.55 13.05
CA ARG A 5 -11.43 0.52 12.91
C ARG A 5 -10.15 0.92 13.63
N GLY A 6 -9.69 2.15 13.42
CA GLY A 6 -8.49 2.71 14.04
C GLY A 6 -8.56 2.70 15.57
N LEU A 7 -9.71 3.03 16.14
CA LEU A 7 -9.94 2.95 17.59
C LEU A 7 -10.02 1.50 18.10
N LYS A 8 -10.62 0.58 17.33
CA LYS A 8 -10.75 -0.84 17.71
C LYS A 8 -9.40 -1.57 17.77
N ILE A 9 -8.52 -1.33 16.80
CA ILE A 9 -7.22 -2.01 16.70
C ILE A 9 -6.07 -1.21 17.31
N GLY A 10 -6.33 0.02 17.75
CA GLY A 10 -5.35 0.94 18.30
C GLY A 10 -5.63 1.27 19.77
N LEU A 11 -5.17 2.45 20.19
CA LEU A 11 -5.48 3.03 21.48
C LEU A 11 -6.32 4.29 21.29
N PRO A 12 -7.27 4.59 22.20
CA PRO A 12 -7.97 5.86 22.19
C PRO A 12 -6.97 7.02 22.34
N GLY A 13 -7.38 8.23 21.94
CA GLY A 13 -6.60 9.43 22.18
C GLY A 13 -6.32 9.66 23.66
N ALA A 14 -5.27 10.44 23.95
CA ALA A 14 -4.90 10.80 25.32
C ALA A 14 -6.08 11.40 26.10
N SER A 15 -6.07 11.26 27.43
CA SER A 15 -7.17 11.73 28.29
C SER A 15 -7.47 13.23 28.13
N SER A 16 -6.45 14.04 27.84
CA SER A 16 -6.55 15.48 27.59
C SER A 16 -7.21 15.85 26.26
N ILE A 17 -7.39 14.92 25.33
CA ILE A 17 -8.07 15.16 24.06
C ILE A 17 -9.58 14.98 24.26
N GLU A 18 -10.37 16.03 24.03
CA GLU A 18 -11.83 15.98 24.16
C GLU A 18 -12.47 15.12 23.07
N ASP A 19 -12.02 15.27 21.82
CA ASP A 19 -12.50 14.48 20.69
C ASP A 19 -12.01 13.02 20.77
N LYS A 20 -12.90 12.13 21.18
CA LYS A 20 -12.62 10.68 21.32
C LYS A 20 -12.61 9.92 20.00
N THR A 21 -12.84 10.60 18.86
CA THR A 21 -12.66 9.99 17.54
C THR A 21 -11.21 9.94 17.10
N ILE A 22 -10.32 10.74 17.72
CA ILE A 22 -8.89 10.80 17.39
C ILE A 22 -8.15 9.61 18.04
N PRO A 23 -7.57 8.68 17.27
CA PRO A 23 -6.78 7.58 17.83
C PRO A 23 -5.35 8.03 18.16
N THR A 24 -4.68 7.31 19.07
CA THR A 24 -3.24 7.54 19.35
C THR A 24 -2.34 7.17 18.15
N PHE A 25 -2.73 6.15 17.37
CA PHE A 25 -1.95 5.66 16.22
C PHE A 25 -2.63 5.99 14.89
N SER A 26 -1.85 6.49 13.91
CA SER A 26 -2.32 6.63 12.53
C SER A 26 -2.40 5.24 11.87
N ARG A 27 -3.62 4.84 11.50
CA ARG A 27 -3.96 3.49 10.98
C ARG A 27 -4.87 3.55 9.75
N GLY A 28 -4.74 4.61 8.97
CA GLY A 28 -5.62 4.92 7.85
C GLY A 28 -5.02 5.92 6.88
N GLU A 29 -5.88 6.56 6.09
CA GLU A 29 -5.53 7.59 5.10
C GLU A 29 -4.82 8.78 5.75
N LEU A 30 -5.26 9.16 6.96
CA LEU A 30 -4.82 10.38 7.62
C LEU A 30 -3.99 10.15 8.91
N PRO A 31 -3.06 11.08 9.20
CA PRO A 31 -2.57 12.11 8.28
C PRO A 31 -1.67 11.49 7.20
N HIS A 32 -1.66 12.05 5.99
CA HIS A 32 -0.97 11.50 4.82
C HIS A 32 0.54 11.21 5.04
N PHE A 33 1.19 11.94 5.93
CA PHE A 33 2.61 11.79 6.25
C PHE A 33 2.94 10.69 7.27
N ALA A 34 1.93 10.07 7.90
CA ALA A 34 2.11 9.08 8.97
C ALA A 34 1.49 7.72 8.63
N GLY A 35 1.72 6.73 9.48
CA GLY A 35 1.20 5.37 9.30
C GLY A 35 2.02 4.53 8.32
N ILE A 36 1.47 3.38 7.94
CA ILE A 36 2.12 2.46 6.99
C ILE A 36 1.99 3.07 5.58
N ASN A 37 3.08 3.05 4.80
CA ASN A 37 3.11 3.58 3.44
C ASN A 37 2.82 2.46 2.43
N THR A 38 1.55 2.08 2.33
CA THR A 38 0.99 1.36 1.19
C THR A 38 0.60 2.33 0.07
N PHE A 39 0.37 1.81 -1.13
CA PHE A 39 -0.11 2.57 -2.26
C PHE A 39 -1.46 3.24 -1.93
N MET A 40 -1.51 4.57 -2.04
CA MET A 40 -2.69 5.40 -1.71
C MET A 40 -3.30 5.11 -0.32
N LYS A 41 -2.49 4.65 0.64
CA LYS A 41 -2.97 4.22 1.98
C LYS A 41 -4.01 3.08 1.94
N ALA A 42 -4.06 2.31 0.85
CA ALA A 42 -4.91 1.14 0.73
C ALA A 42 -4.60 0.11 1.83
N PRO A 43 -5.58 -0.72 2.24
CA PRO A 43 -5.36 -1.81 3.17
C PRO A 43 -4.19 -2.71 2.74
N PHE A 44 -3.28 -2.98 3.68
CA PHE A 44 -2.24 -3.97 3.49
C PHE A 44 -2.82 -5.37 3.70
N VAL A 45 -2.62 -6.25 2.72
CA VAL A 45 -3.02 -7.66 2.81
C VAL A 45 -1.79 -8.50 3.12
N GLU A 46 -1.73 -9.01 4.34
CA GLU A 46 -0.62 -9.87 4.80
C GLU A 46 -0.68 -11.28 4.19
N ASP A 47 -1.89 -11.83 4.03
CA ASP A 47 -2.11 -13.15 3.46
C ASP A 47 -2.39 -13.03 1.97
N ILE A 48 -1.36 -13.31 1.15
CA ILE A 48 -1.44 -13.19 -0.32
C ILE A 48 -2.60 -13.96 -0.94
N LYS A 49 -3.08 -15.04 -0.28
CA LYS A 49 -4.19 -15.85 -0.80
C LYS A 49 -5.55 -15.13 -0.72
N LYS A 50 -5.60 -13.98 -0.08
CA LYS A 50 -6.81 -13.15 0.08
C LYS A 50 -6.85 -11.95 -0.86
N VAL A 51 -5.85 -11.78 -1.72
CA VAL A 51 -5.86 -10.64 -2.66
C VAL A 51 -6.99 -10.74 -3.67
N GLY A 52 -7.45 -11.96 -4.00
CA GLY A 52 -8.63 -12.19 -4.83
C GLY A 52 -9.97 -11.76 -4.22
N ASP A 53 -9.98 -11.36 -2.94
CA ASP A 53 -11.16 -10.73 -2.31
C ASP A 53 -11.30 -9.24 -2.70
N TYR A 54 -10.35 -8.69 -3.46
CA TYR A 54 -10.31 -7.29 -3.90
C TYR A 54 -10.42 -7.19 -5.43
N ASP A 55 -11.05 -6.12 -5.92
CA ASP A 55 -11.21 -5.85 -7.35
C ASP A 55 -9.87 -5.47 -8.01
N ALA A 56 -8.97 -4.85 -7.24
CA ALA A 56 -7.59 -4.61 -7.66
C ALA A 56 -6.59 -4.78 -6.52
N THR A 57 -5.40 -5.24 -6.89
CA THR A 57 -4.27 -5.42 -5.99
C THR A 57 -3.03 -4.73 -6.55
N VAL A 58 -2.39 -3.91 -5.73
CA VAL A 58 -1.09 -3.31 -6.04
C VAL A 58 0.02 -4.19 -5.49
N ILE A 59 0.97 -4.51 -6.37
CA ILE A 59 2.16 -5.30 -6.06
C ILE A 59 3.38 -4.58 -6.61
N GLY A 60 4.43 -4.48 -5.81
CA GLY A 60 5.71 -3.93 -6.24
C GLY A 60 6.70 -5.03 -6.64
N VAL A 61 7.52 -4.75 -7.65
CA VAL A 61 8.66 -5.58 -8.03
C VAL A 61 9.93 -4.74 -7.92
N PRO A 62 10.59 -4.68 -6.74
CA PRO A 62 11.77 -3.86 -6.53
C PRO A 62 13.00 -4.52 -7.15
N PHE A 63 13.17 -4.39 -8.47
CA PHE A 63 14.28 -4.98 -9.21
C PHE A 63 14.87 -4.03 -10.26
N ASP A 64 16.18 -4.09 -10.42
CA ASP A 64 16.93 -3.35 -11.44
C ASP A 64 18.17 -4.13 -11.93
N GLY A 65 18.26 -5.44 -11.66
CA GLY A 65 19.44 -6.25 -12.00
C GLY A 65 19.66 -6.44 -13.51
N GLY A 66 18.68 -6.07 -14.34
CA GLY A 66 18.81 -6.04 -15.80
C GLY A 66 19.29 -4.69 -16.37
N CYS A 67 19.51 -3.67 -15.53
CA CYS A 67 19.96 -2.35 -16.00
C CYS A 67 21.42 -2.40 -16.48
N THR A 68 21.68 -1.91 -17.70
CA THR A 68 23.02 -1.89 -18.30
C THR A 68 23.84 -0.64 -17.99
N TYR A 69 23.20 0.45 -17.53
CA TYR A 69 23.88 1.72 -17.28
C TYR A 69 23.50 2.35 -15.93
N ARG A 70 22.32 2.96 -15.82
CA ARG A 70 21.88 3.61 -14.57
C ARG A 70 20.93 2.71 -13.80
N ALA A 71 21.42 2.14 -12.71
CA ALA A 71 20.61 1.41 -11.73
C ALA A 71 19.88 2.35 -10.76
N GLY A 72 19.02 1.80 -9.90
CA GLY A 72 18.27 2.53 -8.87
C GLY A 72 16.76 2.31 -8.93
N THR A 73 16.23 1.72 -10.01
CA THR A 73 14.77 1.50 -10.14
C THR A 73 14.22 0.51 -9.12
N ARG A 74 15.07 -0.28 -8.45
CA ARG A 74 14.67 -1.14 -7.32
C ARG A 74 14.02 -0.37 -6.17
N PHE A 75 14.32 0.93 -6.02
CA PHE A 75 13.72 1.80 -5.00
C PHE A 75 12.40 2.45 -5.46
N GLY A 76 12.02 2.25 -6.73
CA GLY A 76 10.82 2.81 -7.35
C GLY A 76 9.54 2.48 -6.59
N PRO A 77 9.23 1.20 -6.29
CA PRO A 77 8.00 0.83 -5.59
C PRO A 77 7.81 1.56 -4.25
N GLN A 78 8.86 1.66 -3.42
CA GLN A 78 8.81 2.40 -2.16
C GLN A 78 8.61 3.91 -2.39
N GLY A 79 9.28 4.49 -3.38
CA GLY A 79 9.10 5.89 -3.75
C GLY A 79 7.68 6.21 -4.19
N ILE A 80 7.10 5.35 -5.04
CA ILE A 80 5.71 5.48 -5.51
C ILE A 80 4.74 5.39 -4.33
N ARG A 81 4.86 4.39 -3.45
CA ARG A 81 4.00 4.28 -2.27
C ARG A 81 4.08 5.53 -1.39
N ARG A 82 5.29 6.03 -1.14
CA ARG A 82 5.51 7.23 -0.33
C ARG A 82 4.81 8.46 -0.91
N ILE A 83 4.93 8.72 -2.22
CA ILE A 83 4.32 9.90 -2.83
C ILE A 83 2.81 9.72 -3.05
N SER A 84 2.36 8.48 -3.30
CA SER A 84 0.94 8.16 -3.50
C SER A 84 0.08 8.50 -2.28
N ALA A 85 0.67 8.52 -1.08
CA ALA A 85 -0.01 8.91 0.15
C ALA A 85 -0.55 10.35 0.13
N LEU A 86 -0.03 11.22 -0.74
CA LEU A 86 -0.52 12.60 -0.90
C LEU A 86 -1.78 12.70 -1.77
N TYR A 87 -2.09 11.65 -2.53
CA TYR A 87 -3.25 11.64 -3.41
C TYR A 87 -4.49 11.18 -2.65
N THR A 88 -5.61 11.85 -2.95
CA THR A 88 -6.94 11.39 -2.58
C THR A 88 -7.49 10.48 -3.68
N PRO A 89 -8.29 9.45 -3.35
CA PRO A 89 -8.93 8.58 -4.34
C PRO A 89 -10.06 9.25 -5.11
N TYR A 90 -10.47 10.46 -4.74
CA TYR A 90 -11.47 11.22 -5.47
C TYR A 90 -10.88 12.00 -6.66
N ASN A 91 -11.36 11.70 -7.86
CA ASN A 91 -11.08 12.48 -9.06
C ASN A 91 -12.20 13.51 -9.29
N TYR A 92 -11.87 14.80 -9.16
CA TYR A 92 -12.85 15.89 -9.27
C TYR A 92 -13.37 16.12 -10.70
N GLU A 93 -12.56 15.84 -11.73
CA GLU A 93 -12.93 16.09 -13.13
C GLU A 93 -13.97 15.07 -13.61
N MET A 94 -13.80 13.82 -13.17
CA MET A 94 -14.69 12.72 -13.51
C MET A 94 -15.83 12.55 -12.50
N GLY A 95 -15.70 13.14 -11.29
CA GLY A 95 -16.66 12.98 -10.21
C GLY A 95 -16.70 11.56 -9.63
N ILE A 96 -15.56 10.87 -9.62
CA ILE A 96 -15.45 9.46 -9.23
C ILE A 96 -14.60 9.33 -7.96
N ASP A 97 -15.10 8.65 -6.92
CA ASP A 97 -14.28 8.17 -5.80
C ASP A 97 -13.90 6.70 -6.04
N LEU A 98 -12.62 6.42 -6.23
CA LEU A 98 -12.12 5.06 -6.44
C LEU A 98 -12.54 4.08 -5.33
N ARG A 99 -12.74 4.55 -4.09
CA ARG A 99 -13.14 3.70 -2.96
C ARG A 99 -14.60 3.29 -2.97
N GLU A 100 -15.45 4.08 -3.64
CA GLU A 100 -16.87 3.75 -3.79
C GLU A 100 -17.10 2.81 -4.97
N GLU A 101 -16.26 2.93 -6.00
CA GLU A 101 -16.39 2.13 -7.22
C GLU A 101 -15.71 0.76 -7.15
N MET A 102 -14.62 0.63 -6.38
CA MET A 102 -13.89 -0.64 -6.29
C MET A 102 -13.12 -0.83 -4.98
N SER A 103 -12.94 -2.10 -4.62
CA SER A 103 -12.05 -2.51 -3.53
C SER A 103 -10.60 -2.61 -4.02
N LEU A 104 -9.70 -1.92 -3.31
CA LEU A 104 -8.28 -1.86 -3.61
C LEU A 104 -7.46 -2.34 -2.40
N CYS A 105 -6.43 -3.14 -2.63
CA CYS A 105 -5.43 -3.48 -1.62
C CYS A 105 -3.99 -3.33 -2.12
N ASP A 106 -3.06 -3.29 -1.17
CA ASP A 106 -1.62 -3.41 -1.43
C ASP A 106 -1.12 -4.71 -0.80
N ALA A 107 -0.48 -5.56 -1.58
CA ALA A 107 0.07 -6.83 -1.13
C ALA A 107 1.59 -6.79 -0.91
N GLY A 108 2.19 -5.60 -0.95
CA GLY A 108 3.60 -5.40 -0.74
C GLY A 108 4.43 -5.75 -1.97
N ASP A 109 5.58 -6.37 -1.75
CA ASP A 109 6.59 -6.56 -2.79
C ASP A 109 6.86 -8.04 -3.03
N VAL A 110 7.04 -8.40 -4.31
CA VAL A 110 7.66 -9.68 -4.66
C VAL A 110 9.09 -9.69 -4.12
N PHE A 111 9.48 -10.78 -3.47
CA PHE A 111 10.86 -10.95 -3.04
C PHE A 111 11.78 -11.15 -4.24
N THR A 112 12.55 -10.11 -4.57
CA THR A 112 13.55 -10.14 -5.64
C THR A 112 14.90 -10.60 -5.08
N ILE A 113 15.71 -11.28 -5.90
CA ILE A 113 17.03 -11.78 -5.50
C ILE A 113 18.09 -10.97 -6.24
N PRO A 114 18.68 -9.93 -5.62
CA PRO A 114 19.49 -8.94 -6.34
C PRO A 114 20.70 -9.53 -7.09
N ALA A 115 21.27 -10.62 -6.58
CA ALA A 115 22.45 -11.29 -7.14
C ALA A 115 22.08 -12.47 -8.07
N ASN A 116 20.80 -12.76 -8.28
CA ASN A 116 20.36 -13.85 -9.15
C ASN A 116 19.14 -13.41 -9.96
N ILE A 117 19.41 -12.97 -11.18
CA ILE A 117 18.37 -12.50 -12.10
C ILE A 117 17.43 -13.63 -12.51
N GLU A 118 17.95 -14.83 -12.81
CA GLU A 118 17.14 -15.97 -13.24
C GLU A 118 16.08 -16.34 -12.17
N LYS A 119 16.50 -16.49 -10.91
CA LYS A 119 15.56 -16.78 -9.82
C LYS A 119 14.59 -15.64 -9.55
N THR A 120 14.99 -14.39 -9.78
CA THR A 120 14.06 -13.26 -9.68
C THR A 120 13.00 -13.35 -10.78
N PHE A 121 13.42 -13.68 -12.01
CA PHE A 121 12.54 -13.90 -13.15
C PHE A 121 11.63 -15.11 -12.96
N ASP A 122 12.02 -16.13 -12.20
CA ASP A 122 11.12 -17.23 -11.84
C ASP A 122 10.06 -16.81 -10.80
N GLN A 123 10.44 -15.97 -9.83
CA GLN A 123 9.54 -15.53 -8.74
C GLN A 123 8.44 -14.56 -9.20
N VAL A 124 8.78 -13.61 -10.06
CA VAL A 124 7.85 -12.56 -10.52
C VAL A 124 6.60 -13.14 -11.23
N PRO A 125 6.68 -14.08 -12.18
CA PRO A 125 5.49 -14.67 -12.77
C PRO A 125 4.80 -15.67 -11.84
N PHE A 126 5.51 -16.29 -10.89
CA PHE A 126 4.93 -17.29 -9.98
C PHE A 126 3.86 -16.71 -9.05
N PHE A 127 3.88 -15.42 -8.72
CA PHE A 127 2.80 -14.87 -7.91
C PHE A 127 1.49 -14.68 -8.71
N LEU A 128 1.56 -14.53 -10.04
CA LEU A 128 0.38 -14.26 -10.90
C LEU A 128 -0.59 -15.45 -11.02
N VAL A 129 -0.27 -16.60 -10.44
CA VAL A 129 -1.11 -17.81 -10.42
C VAL A 129 -1.93 -17.96 -9.14
N TYR A 130 -1.92 -16.96 -8.26
CA TYR A 130 -2.76 -16.85 -7.06
C TYR A 130 -3.62 -15.60 -7.10
#